data_AF-A0A7C5YP86-F1
#
_entry.id   AF-A0A7C5YP86-F1
#
_cell.length_a   1.000
_cell.length_b   1.000
_cell.length_c   1.000
_cell.angle_alpha   90.00
_cell.angle_beta   90.00
_cell.angle_gamma   90.00
#
_symmetry.space_group_name_H-M   'P 1'
#
loop_
_entity.id
_entity.type
_entity.pdbx_description
1 polymer ?
#
loop_
_entity_poly.entity_id
_entity_poly.type
_entity_poly.pdbx_seq_one_letter_code
_entity_poly.pdbx_strand_id
1 'polypeptide(L)'
;MQQALEQLRQAIQHALALGLARSGGLEPLREALSAIQAYDALAPLAESLQRLLSHTDTRARLNELASLYLAAEQCLAHLHARALPHRASDLATEPKRQVAAPRLSDKQLFRKLFRGEWSLIEVLPTLHARVAAWQPSEPLLLLQLTLAHSGTAYLAIERLRAMGADAVPLLIRLANSKSPMTRLRACELLLDHTGRQVEAALRGALPLAPRALPLFQKLRAHPHLHGIFVKVDAAPLEQQLEGVQTREQLRQLLRHADAQIMLQPPDSPAIEQLLVVVQRMARGETDYWNLLAAVPHERATQLLIEPPVFQQVDLEHLITTLDYRLVPLVIATAVRFWDPELQQLSSLGDAAFLPWVVQAKHASLRRYGEPAQLLRHDG
;
A
#
# COMPACT_ATOMS: atom_id res chain seq x y z
N MET A 1 27.88 -11.49 5.43
CA MET A 1 26.60 -11.36 6.16
C MET A 1 25.40 -11.81 5.32
N GLN A 2 25.18 -11.26 4.11
CA GLN A 2 24.07 -11.68 3.21
C GLN A 2 24.10 -13.18 2.88
N GLN A 3 25.24 -13.71 2.41
CA GLN A 3 25.40 -15.14 2.11
C GLN A 3 25.12 -16.04 3.31
N ALA A 4 25.51 -15.62 4.52
CA ALA A 4 25.25 -16.37 5.75
C ALA A 4 23.75 -16.43 6.09
N LEU A 5 23.02 -15.33 5.85
CA LEU A 5 21.58 -15.28 6.04
C LEU A 5 20.81 -16.03 4.94
N GLU A 6 21.28 -16.01 3.69
CA GLU A 6 20.72 -16.82 2.61
C GLU A 6 20.92 -18.32 2.87
N GLN A 7 22.08 -18.70 3.40
CA GLN A 7 22.37 -20.07 3.85
C GLN A 7 21.47 -20.48 5.02
N LEU A 8 21.25 -19.59 5.99
CA LEU A 8 20.29 -19.81 7.08
C LEU A 8 18.87 -20.03 6.55
N ARG A 9 18.41 -19.18 5.63
CA ARG A 9 17.08 -19.30 5.02
C ARG A 9 16.91 -20.63 4.29
N GLN A 10 17.89 -21.04 3.49
CA GLN A 10 17.87 -22.32 2.77
C GLN A 10 17.87 -23.50 3.73
N ALA A 11 18.66 -23.45 4.81
CA ALA A 11 18.70 -24.48 5.83
C ALA A 11 17.36 -24.62 6.57
N ILE A 12 16.69 -23.51 6.89
CA ILE A 12 15.36 -23.48 7.51
C ILE A 12 14.31 -24.09 6.56
N GLN A 13 14.31 -23.70 5.28
CA GLN A 13 13.40 -24.24 4.28
C GLN A 13 13.61 -25.75 4.07
N HIS A 14 14.87 -26.20 4.05
CA HIS A 14 15.23 -27.60 3.96
C HIS A 14 14.74 -28.40 5.17
N ALA A 15 14.93 -27.86 6.38
CA ALA A 15 14.46 -28.49 7.62
C ALA A 15 12.93 -28.59 7.69
N LEU A 16 12.20 -27.58 7.19
CA LEU A 16 10.74 -27.61 7.07
C LEU A 16 10.27 -28.64 6.04
N ALA A 17 10.96 -28.74 4.90
CA ALA A 17 10.59 -29.66 3.82
C ALA A 17 10.84 -31.14 4.17
N LEU A 18 11.93 -31.46 4.88
CA LEU A 18 12.25 -32.82 5.30
C LEU A 18 11.60 -33.23 6.62
N GLY A 19 11.25 -32.25 7.46
CA GLY A 19 10.72 -32.46 8.80
C GLY A 19 11.83 -32.68 9.84
N LEU A 20 11.70 -32.02 10.99
CA LEU A 20 12.71 -31.93 12.06
C LEU A 20 13.08 -33.25 12.73
N ALA A 21 12.33 -34.33 12.46
CA ALA A 21 12.52 -35.66 13.05
C ALA A 21 13.31 -36.62 12.13
N ARG A 22 13.62 -36.24 10.89
CA ARG A 22 14.36 -37.09 9.95
C ARG A 22 15.87 -36.84 10.03
N SER A 23 16.67 -37.90 9.91
CA SER A 23 18.13 -37.81 9.81
C SER A 23 18.51 -36.93 8.62
N GLY A 24 19.43 -36.00 8.82
CA GLY A 24 19.81 -34.98 7.83
C GLY A 24 19.07 -33.65 7.90
N GLY A 25 17.87 -33.57 8.51
CA GLY A 25 17.07 -32.34 8.50
C GLY A 25 17.66 -31.17 9.32
N LEU A 26 18.54 -31.46 10.29
CA LEU A 26 19.15 -30.47 11.19
C LEU A 26 20.60 -30.14 10.85
N GLU A 27 21.24 -30.91 9.95
CA GLU A 27 22.65 -30.72 9.60
C GLU A 27 22.90 -29.37 8.90
N PRO A 28 22.10 -28.96 7.89
CA PRO A 28 22.24 -27.62 7.28
C PRO A 28 22.04 -26.47 8.27
N LEU A 29 21.24 -26.67 9.32
CA LEU A 29 21.04 -25.65 10.37
C LEU A 29 22.28 -25.47 11.25
N ARG A 30 23.08 -26.53 11.48
CA ARG A 30 24.36 -26.44 12.22
C ARG A 30 25.43 -25.72 11.41
N GLU A 31 25.46 -25.97 10.10
CA GLU A 31 26.36 -25.26 9.18
C GLU A 31 25.98 -23.78 9.08
N ALA A 32 24.67 -23.48 8.97
CA ALA A 32 24.18 -22.11 8.98
C ALA A 32 24.49 -21.38 10.30
N LEU A 33 24.43 -22.06 11.44
CA LEU A 33 24.82 -21.49 12.74
C LEU A 33 26.26 -21.01 12.74
N SER A 34 27.18 -21.84 12.24
CA SER A 34 28.60 -21.48 12.15
C SER A 34 28.82 -20.27 11.22
N ALA A 35 28.03 -20.15 10.15
CA ALA A 35 28.10 -19.05 9.20
C ALA A 35 27.60 -17.71 9.78
N ILE A 36 26.55 -17.72 10.60
CA ILE A 36 25.98 -16.49 11.19
C ILE A 36 26.70 -16.03 12.46
N GLN A 37 27.33 -16.94 13.21
CA GLN A 37 28.12 -16.61 14.41
C GLN A 37 29.35 -15.75 14.13
N ALA A 38 29.82 -15.72 12.88
CA ALA A 38 30.93 -14.86 12.47
C ALA A 38 30.60 -13.36 12.45
N TYR A 39 29.35 -12.97 12.76
CA TYR A 39 28.87 -11.58 12.69
C TYR A 39 28.16 -11.18 13.99
N ASP A 40 28.73 -10.25 14.75
CA ASP A 40 28.14 -9.74 16.01
C ASP A 40 26.72 -9.19 15.82
N ALA A 41 26.45 -8.56 14.67
CA ALA A 41 25.13 -8.02 14.33
C ALA A 41 24.04 -9.10 14.18
N LEU A 42 24.42 -10.37 14.02
CA LEU A 42 23.50 -11.51 13.90
C LEU A 42 23.47 -12.36 15.18
N ALA A 43 24.09 -11.92 16.29
CA ALA A 43 24.10 -12.65 17.55
C ALA A 43 22.70 -13.09 18.04
N PRO A 44 21.63 -12.28 17.95
CA PRO A 44 20.29 -12.71 18.35
C PRO A 44 19.74 -13.90 17.52
N LEU A 45 20.08 -13.96 16.23
CA LEU A 45 19.70 -15.07 15.35
C LEU A 45 20.52 -16.32 15.66
N ALA A 46 21.81 -16.15 15.96
CA ALA A 46 22.68 -17.24 16.38
C ALA A 46 22.22 -17.88 17.70
N GLU A 47 21.85 -17.06 18.68
CA GLU A 47 21.31 -17.53 19.97
C GLU A 47 19.97 -18.25 19.80
N SER A 48 19.07 -17.73 18.96
CA SER A 48 17.79 -18.37 18.67
C SER A 48 17.96 -19.72 17.93
N LEU A 49 18.89 -19.79 16.99
CA LEU A 49 19.21 -21.04 16.29
C LEU A 49 19.90 -22.07 17.19
N GLN A 50 20.77 -21.63 18.11
CA GLN A 50 21.34 -22.51 19.15
C GLN A 50 20.25 -23.06 20.07
N ARG A 51 19.32 -22.20 20.52
CA ARG A 51 18.17 -22.63 21.32
C ARG A 51 17.37 -23.70 20.59
N LEU A 52 17.05 -23.48 19.31
CA LEU A 52 16.37 -24.46 18.47
C LEU A 52 17.10 -25.82 18.41
N LEU A 53 18.42 -25.80 18.19
CA LEU A 53 19.23 -27.02 18.08
C LEU A 53 19.36 -27.77 19.43
N SER A 54 19.23 -27.05 20.55
CA SER A 54 19.31 -27.60 21.91
C SER A 54 17.96 -28.09 22.48
N HIS A 55 16.84 -27.55 22.01
CA HIS A 55 15.50 -28.00 22.44
C HIS A 55 15.26 -29.45 22.07
N THR A 56 14.52 -30.21 22.87
CA THR A 56 14.11 -31.59 22.55
C THR A 56 12.65 -31.69 22.09
N ASP A 57 11.85 -30.67 22.37
CA ASP A 57 10.43 -30.58 21.98
C ASP A 57 10.28 -30.11 20.53
N THR A 58 9.69 -30.96 19.69
CA THR A 58 9.39 -30.70 18.27
C THR A 58 8.49 -29.48 18.07
N ARG A 59 7.52 -29.23 18.96
CA ARG A 59 6.59 -28.09 18.81
C ARG A 59 7.29 -26.77 19.11
N ALA A 60 8.10 -26.73 20.17
CA ALA A 60 8.95 -25.59 20.48
C ALA A 60 9.95 -25.31 19.35
N ARG A 61 10.56 -26.36 18.78
CA ARG A 61 11.46 -26.23 17.62
C ARG A 61 10.76 -25.64 16.39
N LEU A 62 9.54 -26.06 16.06
CA LEU A 62 8.81 -25.53 14.90
C LEU A 62 8.47 -24.04 15.06
N ASN A 63 8.04 -23.63 16.25
CA ASN A 63 7.74 -22.22 16.53
C ASN A 63 9.02 -21.36 16.42
N GLU A 64 10.12 -21.80 17.03
CA GLU A 64 11.40 -21.10 16.96
C GLU A 64 11.90 -21.04 15.50
N LEU A 65 11.69 -22.09 14.71
CA LEU A 65 12.11 -22.14 13.30
C LEU A 65 11.33 -21.15 12.42
N ALA A 66 10.03 -20.99 12.68
CA ALA A 66 9.19 -20.01 12.00
C ALA A 66 9.59 -18.57 12.37
N SER A 67 9.87 -18.31 13.65
CA SER A 67 10.36 -17.00 14.12
C SER A 67 11.74 -16.68 13.54
N LEU A 68 12.64 -17.66 13.47
CA LEU A 68 13.96 -17.52 12.83
C LEU A 68 13.86 -17.23 11.34
N TYR A 69 12.93 -17.88 10.63
CA TYR A 69 12.69 -17.61 9.21
C TYR A 69 12.30 -16.15 8.97
N LEU A 70 11.34 -15.65 9.75
CA LEU A 70 10.82 -14.29 9.62
C LEU A 70 11.91 -13.25 9.91
N ALA A 71 12.70 -13.47 10.96
CA ALA A 71 13.78 -12.56 11.34
C ALA A 71 14.94 -12.58 10.32
N ALA A 72 15.27 -13.74 9.75
CA ALA A 72 16.28 -13.85 8.68
C ALA A 72 15.84 -13.13 7.39
N GLU A 73 14.56 -13.23 7.00
CA GLU A 73 14.01 -12.49 5.86
C GLU A 73 14.06 -10.98 6.07
N GLN A 74 13.76 -10.49 7.29
CA GLN A 74 13.85 -9.07 7.63
C GLN A 74 15.29 -8.54 7.56
N CYS A 75 16.25 -9.32 8.06
CA CYS A 75 17.68 -8.99 7.96
C CYS A 75 18.19 -9.03 6.51
N LEU A 76 17.75 -9.99 5.69
CA LEU A 76 18.07 -10.04 4.27
C LEU A 76 17.49 -8.86 3.51
N ALA A 77 16.25 -8.46 3.81
CA ALA A 77 15.64 -7.28 3.22
C ALA A 77 16.43 -6.01 3.56
N HIS A 78 16.87 -5.87 4.81
CA HIS A 78 17.73 -4.75 5.24
C HIS A 78 19.11 -4.77 4.58
N LEU A 79 19.68 -5.95 4.35
CA LEU A 79 20.96 -6.09 3.68
C LEU A 79 20.87 -5.89 2.18
N HIS A 80 19.80 -6.34 1.52
CA HIS A 80 19.55 -6.05 0.11
C HIS A 80 19.27 -4.55 -0.11
N ALA A 81 18.65 -3.88 0.87
CA ALA A 81 18.55 -2.42 0.86
C ALA A 81 19.93 -1.74 1.00
N ARG A 82 20.89 -2.37 1.69
CA ARG A 82 22.28 -1.89 1.83
C ARG A 82 23.26 -2.40 0.76
N ALA A 83 22.91 -3.44 -0.01
CA ALA A 83 23.72 -4.09 -1.03
C ALA A 83 23.23 -3.79 -2.46
N LEU A 84 22.56 -2.66 -2.65
CA LEU A 84 22.41 -2.04 -3.96
C LEU A 84 23.80 -1.57 -4.43
N PRO A 85 24.30 -2.00 -5.60
CA PRO A 85 25.55 -1.47 -6.12
C PRO A 85 25.40 0.01 -6.46
N HIS A 86 26.38 0.81 -6.05
CA HIS A 86 26.72 2.04 -6.74
C HIS A 86 26.94 1.75 -8.23
N ARG A 87 26.01 2.17 -9.09
CA ARG A 87 26.35 2.58 -10.46
C ARG A 87 26.33 4.09 -10.54
N ALA A 88 27.31 4.68 -9.86
CA ALA A 88 27.71 6.06 -10.01
C ALA A 88 28.97 6.13 -10.90
N SER A 89 28.87 5.62 -12.14
CA SER A 89 30.00 5.68 -13.09
C SER A 89 29.65 6.14 -14.51
N ASP A 90 28.41 6.52 -14.80
CA ASP A 90 28.02 7.06 -16.13
C ASP A 90 27.88 8.60 -16.16
N LEU A 91 28.38 9.30 -15.14
CA LEU A 91 28.24 10.77 -15.02
C LEU A 91 29.57 11.54 -14.97
N ALA A 92 30.64 10.97 -15.53
CA ALA A 92 31.98 11.51 -15.38
C ALA A 92 32.48 12.43 -16.51
N THR A 93 31.75 12.67 -17.60
CA THR A 93 32.29 13.49 -18.70
C THR A 93 31.29 14.49 -19.28
N GLU A 94 31.68 15.78 -19.18
CA GLU A 94 31.22 16.99 -19.88
C GLU A 94 30.31 18.02 -19.15
N PRO A 95 30.47 19.33 -19.47
CA PRO A 95 30.85 20.32 -18.47
C PRO A 95 29.73 21.23 -17.96
N LYS A 96 30.01 21.81 -16.79
CA LYS A 96 29.19 22.77 -16.03
C LYS A 96 28.88 24.03 -16.86
N ARG A 97 27.59 24.34 -17.01
CA ARG A 97 27.11 25.73 -17.03
C ARG A 97 26.30 26.00 -15.77
N GLN A 98 26.85 26.87 -14.92
CA GLN A 98 26.17 27.39 -13.76
C GLN A 98 24.99 28.25 -14.21
N VAL A 99 23.79 27.83 -13.82
CA VAL A 99 22.67 28.73 -13.59
C VAL A 99 22.30 28.56 -12.12
N ALA A 100 22.19 29.66 -11.40
CA ALA A 100 21.98 29.68 -9.96
C ALA A 100 20.78 28.80 -9.56
N ALA A 101 21.04 27.80 -8.71
CA ALA A 101 20.04 26.87 -8.22
C ALA A 101 19.06 27.57 -7.25
N PRO A 102 17.74 27.41 -7.40
CA PRO A 102 16.77 27.82 -6.38
C PRO A 102 16.84 26.89 -5.15
N ARG A 103 16.41 27.37 -3.97
CA ARG A 103 16.51 26.68 -2.67
C ARG A 103 15.93 25.25 -2.73
N LEU A 104 16.80 24.27 -2.43
CA LEU A 104 16.71 22.86 -2.78
C LEU A 104 16.12 21.93 -1.71
N SER A 105 15.61 22.42 -0.57
CA SER A 105 15.42 21.57 0.62
C SER A 105 14.25 20.57 0.54
N ASP A 106 13.12 20.90 -0.08
CA ASP A 106 11.94 20.00 -0.15
C ASP A 106 12.01 18.98 -1.27
N LYS A 107 12.38 19.44 -2.48
CA LYS A 107 12.49 18.56 -3.66
C LYS A 107 13.50 17.44 -3.44
N GLN A 108 14.63 17.73 -2.79
CA GLN A 108 15.65 16.72 -2.51
C GLN A 108 15.15 15.68 -1.51
N LEU A 109 14.46 16.10 -0.45
CA LEU A 109 13.91 15.19 0.55
C LEU A 109 12.90 14.22 -0.07
N PHE A 110 11.92 14.72 -0.83
CA PHE A 110 10.94 13.85 -1.50
C PHE A 110 11.54 12.99 -2.60
N ARG A 111 12.54 13.49 -3.33
CA ARG A 111 13.28 12.67 -4.32
C ARG A 111 13.93 11.47 -3.64
N LYS A 112 14.63 11.69 -2.52
CA LYS A 112 15.29 10.60 -1.78
C LYS A 112 14.28 9.60 -1.21
N LEU A 113 13.18 10.10 -0.62
CA LEU A 113 12.09 9.25 -0.13
C LEU A 113 11.48 8.40 -1.25
N PHE A 114 11.08 9.01 -2.37
CA PHE A 114 10.40 8.30 -3.47
C PHE A 114 11.31 7.39 -4.29
N ARG A 115 12.63 7.58 -4.22
CA ARG A 115 13.63 6.64 -4.78
C ARG A 115 13.95 5.48 -3.82
N GLY A 116 13.45 5.54 -2.59
CA GLY A 116 13.80 4.57 -1.54
C GLY A 116 15.23 4.75 -1.01
N GLU A 117 15.87 5.89 -1.27
CA GLU A 117 17.21 6.19 -0.75
C GLU A 117 17.19 6.49 0.76
N TRP A 118 16.05 7.02 1.24
CA TRP A 118 15.78 7.30 2.65
C TRP A 118 14.51 6.57 3.10
N SER A 119 14.54 6.04 4.31
CA SER A 119 13.37 5.40 4.93
C SER A 119 12.34 6.45 5.35
N LEU A 120 11.07 6.04 5.42
CA LEU A 120 10.00 6.90 5.94
C LEU A 120 10.31 7.40 7.35
N ILE A 121 10.86 6.53 8.22
CA ILE A 121 11.19 6.86 9.62
C ILE A 121 12.23 7.99 9.70
N GLU A 122 13.26 7.96 8.85
CA GLU A 122 14.30 9.01 8.82
C GLU A 122 13.74 10.36 8.36
N VAL A 123 12.75 10.34 7.47
CA VAL A 123 12.22 11.53 6.81
C VAL A 123 11.06 12.17 7.59
N LEU A 124 10.30 11.37 8.34
CA LEU A 124 9.05 11.78 8.99
C LEU A 124 9.19 12.99 9.92
N PRO A 125 10.18 13.08 10.83
CA PRO A 125 10.31 14.23 11.73
C PRO A 125 10.50 15.55 10.98
N THR A 126 11.32 15.52 9.92
CA THR A 126 11.58 16.69 9.08
C THR A 126 10.33 17.10 8.30
N LEU A 127 9.61 16.12 7.72
CA LEU A 127 8.34 16.40 7.02
C LEU A 127 7.30 16.99 7.94
N HIS A 128 7.12 16.42 9.14
CA HIS A 128 6.19 16.91 10.12
C HIS A 128 6.47 18.38 10.46
N ALA A 129 7.73 18.72 10.79
CA ALA A 129 8.11 20.10 11.11
C ALA A 129 7.84 21.07 9.95
N ARG A 130 8.08 20.65 8.71
CA ARG A 130 7.85 21.50 7.53
C ARG A 130 6.37 21.70 7.22
N VAL A 131 5.57 20.63 7.28
CA VAL A 131 4.12 20.72 7.06
C VAL A 131 3.45 21.56 8.16
N ALA A 132 3.92 21.45 9.41
CA ALA A 132 3.44 22.28 10.51
C ALA A 132 3.77 23.77 10.31
N ALA A 133 4.96 24.09 9.79
CA ALA A 133 5.40 25.47 9.53
C ALA A 133 4.78 26.08 8.26
N TRP A 134 4.28 25.25 7.33
CA TRP A 134 3.76 25.66 6.03
C TRP A 134 2.62 26.69 6.16
N GLN A 135 2.65 27.72 5.32
CA GLN A 135 1.65 28.79 5.30
C GLN A 135 0.81 28.80 4.00
N PRO A 136 -0.45 29.26 4.01
CA PRO A 136 -1.32 29.26 2.83
C PRO A 136 -0.79 30.06 1.62
N SER A 137 0.07 31.04 1.87
CA SER A 137 0.75 31.84 0.83
C SER A 137 1.91 31.10 0.16
N GLU A 138 2.38 29.99 0.74
CA GLU A 138 3.48 29.19 0.20
C GLU A 138 3.00 28.24 -0.92
N PRO A 139 3.92 27.73 -1.76
CA PRO A 139 3.59 26.76 -2.80
C PRO A 139 2.93 25.49 -2.23
N LEU A 140 1.91 24.98 -2.94
CA LEU A 140 1.19 23.75 -2.57
C LEU A 140 2.01 22.47 -2.74
N LEU A 141 3.18 22.54 -3.37
CA LEU A 141 3.97 21.36 -3.74
C LEU A 141 4.25 20.47 -2.52
N LEU A 142 4.64 21.03 -1.38
CA LEU A 142 4.86 20.27 -0.14
C LEU A 142 3.62 19.44 0.23
N LEU A 143 2.44 20.04 0.22
CA LEU A 143 1.19 19.35 0.53
C LEU A 143 0.83 18.32 -0.54
N GLN A 144 1.02 18.62 -1.84
CA GLN A 144 0.74 17.69 -2.92
C GLN A 144 1.56 16.40 -2.80
N LEU A 145 2.86 16.52 -2.52
CA LEU A 145 3.76 15.37 -2.39
C LEU A 145 3.47 14.57 -1.12
N THR A 146 3.20 15.26 -0.02
CA THR A 146 2.83 14.63 1.25
C THR A 146 1.51 13.85 1.11
N LEU A 147 0.51 14.46 0.46
CA LEU A 147 -0.77 13.84 0.12
C LEU A 147 -0.66 12.76 -0.96
N ALA A 148 0.43 12.65 -1.70
CA ALA A 148 0.56 11.60 -2.70
C ALA A 148 1.03 10.26 -2.11
N HIS A 149 1.55 10.25 -0.87
CA HIS A 149 2.19 9.10 -0.24
C HIS A 149 1.41 8.63 1.01
N SER A 150 0.87 7.41 1.00
CA SER A 150 0.04 6.86 2.09
C SER A 150 0.69 6.97 3.48
N GLY A 151 1.98 6.68 3.60
CA GLY A 151 2.70 6.78 4.89
C GLY A 151 2.90 8.19 5.45
N THR A 152 2.63 9.25 4.68
CA THR A 152 2.82 10.66 5.12
C THR A 152 1.57 11.52 4.99
N ALA A 153 0.55 11.05 4.28
CA ALA A 153 -0.62 11.84 3.92
C ALA A 153 -1.34 12.46 5.12
N TYR A 154 -1.34 11.77 6.27
CA TYR A 154 -1.96 12.24 7.50
C TYR A 154 -1.45 13.62 7.92
N LEU A 155 -0.15 13.92 7.73
CA LEU A 155 0.45 15.22 8.08
C LEU A 155 -0.23 16.38 7.34
N ALA A 156 -0.40 16.24 6.02
CA ALA A 156 -1.04 17.26 5.20
C ALA A 156 -2.56 17.32 5.45
N ILE A 157 -3.20 16.18 5.69
CA ILE A 157 -4.62 16.10 6.04
C ILE A 157 -4.90 16.85 7.34
N GLU A 158 -4.13 16.61 8.40
CA GLU A 158 -4.27 17.29 9.68
C GLU A 158 -4.07 18.80 9.55
N ARG A 159 -3.02 19.21 8.81
CA ARG A 159 -2.77 20.63 8.55
C ARG A 159 -3.93 21.30 7.83
N LEU A 160 -4.47 20.68 6.78
CA LEU A 160 -5.61 21.20 6.02
C LEU A 160 -6.88 21.24 6.87
N ARG A 161 -7.15 20.21 7.69
CA ARG A 161 -8.29 20.21 8.60
C ARG A 161 -8.21 21.30 9.67
N ALA A 162 -7.01 21.55 10.22
CA ALA A 162 -6.80 22.60 11.21
C ALA A 162 -7.12 24.01 10.68
N MET A 163 -7.09 24.21 9.36
CA MET A 163 -7.49 25.46 8.71
C MET A 163 -9.01 25.61 8.57
N GLY A 164 -9.80 24.55 8.75
CA GLY A 164 -11.26 24.60 8.61
C GLY A 164 -11.71 25.13 7.25
N ALA A 165 -12.64 26.08 7.23
CA ALA A 165 -13.19 26.64 6.00
C ALA A 165 -12.13 27.36 5.12
N ASP A 166 -11.05 27.87 5.72
CA ASP A 166 -9.97 28.54 4.98
C ASP A 166 -9.17 27.57 4.09
N ALA A 167 -9.31 26.26 4.33
CA ALA A 167 -8.72 25.23 3.49
C ALA A 167 -9.41 25.09 2.12
N VAL A 168 -10.69 25.48 2.00
CA VAL A 168 -11.53 25.16 0.82
C VAL A 168 -10.88 25.60 -0.50
N PRO A 169 -10.38 26.84 -0.67
CA PRO A 169 -9.73 27.24 -1.92
C PRO A 169 -8.48 26.40 -2.25
N LEU A 170 -7.74 25.96 -1.24
CA LEU A 170 -6.57 25.10 -1.41
C LEU A 170 -6.99 23.68 -1.80
N LEU A 171 -8.01 23.14 -1.14
CA LEU A 171 -8.57 21.82 -1.43
C LEU A 171 -9.11 21.74 -2.87
N ILE A 172 -9.78 22.79 -3.36
CA ILE A 172 -10.22 22.88 -4.77
C ILE A 172 -9.02 22.81 -5.72
N ARG A 173 -7.91 23.50 -5.41
CA ARG A 173 -6.68 23.43 -6.22
C ARG A 173 -6.05 22.04 -6.16
N LEU A 174 -6.01 21.41 -4.99
CA LEU A 174 -5.46 20.06 -4.79
C LEU A 174 -6.32 18.98 -5.47
N ALA A 175 -7.64 19.15 -5.54
CA ALA A 175 -8.54 18.26 -6.28
C ALA A 175 -8.26 18.27 -7.80
N ASN A 176 -7.66 19.35 -8.32
CA ASN A 176 -7.20 19.45 -9.70
C ASN A 176 -5.75 18.98 -9.92
N SER A 177 -5.13 18.37 -8.90
CA SER A 177 -3.76 17.83 -8.98
C SER A 177 -3.62 16.77 -10.07
N LYS A 178 -2.41 16.62 -10.65
CA LYS A 178 -2.10 15.56 -11.61
C LYS A 178 -1.93 14.20 -10.93
N SER A 179 -1.56 14.19 -9.65
CA SER A 179 -1.48 12.98 -8.83
C SER A 179 -2.88 12.48 -8.48
N PRO A 180 -3.24 11.23 -8.86
CA PRO A 180 -4.51 10.62 -8.51
C PRO A 180 -4.74 10.56 -7.00
N MET A 181 -3.69 10.27 -6.21
CA MET A 181 -3.81 10.19 -4.75
C MET A 181 -3.99 11.55 -4.07
N THR A 182 -3.32 12.59 -4.58
CA THR A 182 -3.57 13.96 -4.09
C THR A 182 -5.01 14.37 -4.39
N ARG A 183 -5.49 14.10 -5.61
CA ARG A 183 -6.88 14.36 -6.01
C ARG A 183 -7.87 13.61 -5.11
N LEU A 184 -7.65 12.31 -4.92
CA LEU A 184 -8.49 11.45 -4.08
C LEU A 184 -8.68 12.04 -2.68
N ARG A 185 -7.56 12.29 -1.99
CA ARG A 185 -7.56 12.80 -0.61
C ARG A 185 -8.11 14.23 -0.53
N ALA A 186 -7.89 15.06 -1.55
CA ALA A 186 -8.50 16.38 -1.61
C ALA A 186 -10.03 16.30 -1.78
N CYS A 187 -10.55 15.40 -2.63
CA CYS A 187 -11.98 15.16 -2.74
C CYS A 187 -12.59 14.67 -1.42
N GLU A 188 -11.91 13.74 -0.73
CA GLU A 188 -12.32 13.27 0.59
C GLU A 188 -12.41 14.40 1.63
N LEU A 189 -11.49 15.36 1.60
CA LEU A 189 -11.54 16.52 2.49
C LEU A 189 -12.60 17.53 2.07
N LEU A 190 -12.81 17.74 0.77
CA LEU A 190 -13.89 18.62 0.28
C LEU A 190 -15.28 18.13 0.69
N LEU A 191 -15.49 16.82 0.83
CA LEU A 191 -16.74 16.26 1.34
C LEU A 191 -17.03 16.67 2.80
N ASP A 192 -16.00 17.03 3.58
CA ASP A 192 -16.20 17.54 4.95
C ASP A 192 -16.74 18.99 4.96
N HIS A 193 -16.88 19.63 3.79
CA HIS A 193 -17.33 21.00 3.64
C HIS A 193 -18.63 21.10 2.83
N THR A 194 -19.36 22.21 3.01
CA THR A 194 -20.59 22.52 2.29
C THR A 194 -20.46 23.82 1.50
N GLY A 195 -21.29 23.98 0.47
CA GLY A 195 -21.39 25.20 -0.32
C GLY A 195 -21.31 24.96 -1.83
N ARG A 196 -21.87 25.88 -2.61
CA ARG A 196 -21.98 25.74 -4.08
C ARG A 196 -20.63 25.59 -4.78
N GLN A 197 -19.60 26.30 -4.31
CA GLN A 197 -18.25 26.18 -4.86
C GLN A 197 -17.61 24.80 -4.60
N VAL A 198 -17.89 24.21 -3.44
CA VAL A 198 -17.42 22.89 -3.04
C VAL A 198 -18.10 21.84 -3.90
N GLU A 199 -19.43 21.93 -4.04
CA GLU A 199 -20.20 21.01 -4.88
C GLU A 199 -19.75 21.07 -6.35
N ALA A 200 -19.57 22.28 -6.90
CA ALA A 200 -19.07 22.46 -8.27
C ALA A 200 -17.68 21.84 -8.46
N ALA A 201 -16.77 22.04 -7.50
CA ALA A 201 -15.44 21.44 -7.52
C ALA A 201 -15.49 19.91 -7.44
N LEU A 202 -16.31 19.35 -6.54
CA LEU A 202 -16.51 17.91 -6.41
C LEU A 202 -17.08 17.30 -7.69
N ARG A 203 -18.09 17.92 -8.32
CA ARG A 203 -18.66 17.46 -9.60
C ARG A 203 -17.62 17.41 -10.72
N GLY A 204 -16.65 18.32 -10.73
CA GLY A 204 -15.53 18.31 -11.69
C GLY A 204 -14.45 17.29 -11.36
N ALA A 205 -14.12 17.10 -10.08
CA ALA A 205 -12.96 16.31 -9.66
C ALA A 205 -13.26 14.83 -9.40
N LEU A 206 -14.45 14.49 -8.88
CA LEU A 206 -14.85 13.11 -8.55
C LEU A 206 -14.78 12.14 -9.74
N PRO A 207 -15.20 12.51 -10.97
CA PRO A 207 -15.07 11.63 -12.14
C PRO A 207 -13.63 11.25 -12.49
N LEU A 208 -12.66 12.07 -12.06
CA LEU A 208 -11.24 11.88 -12.33
C LEU A 208 -10.51 11.23 -11.14
N ALA A 209 -11.14 11.13 -9.97
CA ALA A 209 -10.54 10.51 -8.79
C ALA A 209 -10.56 8.97 -8.93
N PRO A 210 -9.54 8.26 -8.41
CA PRO A 210 -9.63 6.81 -8.23
C PRO A 210 -10.89 6.44 -7.45
N ARG A 211 -11.58 5.38 -7.89
CA ARG A 211 -12.71 4.82 -7.15
C ARG A 211 -12.18 4.00 -5.98
N ALA A 212 -11.99 4.66 -4.84
CA ALA A 212 -11.44 4.06 -3.65
C ALA A 212 -12.48 3.96 -2.54
N LEU A 213 -12.49 2.84 -1.82
CA LEU A 213 -13.41 2.58 -0.73
C LEU A 213 -13.49 3.73 0.30
N PRO A 214 -12.39 4.35 0.79
CA PRO A 214 -12.47 5.46 1.75
C PRO A 214 -13.20 6.71 1.22
N LEU A 215 -13.08 7.02 -0.07
CA LEU A 215 -13.82 8.10 -0.70
C LEU A 215 -15.32 7.81 -0.71
N PHE A 216 -15.69 6.60 -1.11
CA PHE A 216 -17.09 6.20 -1.18
C PHE A 216 -17.75 6.14 0.20
N GLN A 217 -17.03 5.70 1.24
CA GLN A 217 -17.49 5.75 2.63
C GLN A 217 -17.95 7.17 3.02
N LYS A 218 -17.15 8.19 2.70
CA LYS A 218 -17.50 9.59 2.94
C LYS A 218 -18.66 10.06 2.05
N LEU A 219 -18.67 9.64 0.79
CA LEU A 219 -19.67 10.04 -0.19
C LEU A 219 -21.10 9.60 0.20
N ARG A 220 -21.26 8.57 1.05
CA ARG A 220 -22.56 8.13 1.56
C ARG A 220 -23.37 9.26 2.22
N ALA A 221 -22.69 10.19 2.89
CA ALA A 221 -23.32 11.36 3.51
C ALA A 221 -23.79 12.43 2.49
N HIS A 222 -23.50 12.25 1.19
CA HIS A 222 -23.81 13.20 0.12
C HIS A 222 -24.62 12.57 -1.04
N PRO A 223 -25.88 12.14 -0.81
CA PRO A 223 -26.72 11.49 -1.84
C PRO A 223 -26.85 12.24 -3.17
N HIS A 224 -26.85 13.58 -3.13
CA HIS A 224 -26.93 14.44 -4.31
C HIS A 224 -25.73 14.30 -5.28
N LEU A 225 -24.62 13.69 -4.83
CA LEU A 225 -23.43 13.40 -5.63
C LEU A 225 -23.38 11.94 -6.13
N HIS A 226 -24.27 11.05 -5.66
CA HIS A 226 -24.24 9.63 -6.03
C HIS A 226 -24.46 9.39 -7.52
N GLY A 227 -25.25 10.25 -8.16
CA GLY A 227 -25.52 10.23 -9.61
C GLY A 227 -24.27 10.46 -10.50
N ILE A 228 -23.12 10.82 -9.91
CA ILE A 228 -21.83 10.87 -10.63
C ILE A 228 -21.34 9.46 -10.97
N PHE A 229 -21.66 8.47 -10.13
CA PHE A 229 -21.11 7.12 -10.22
C PHE A 229 -22.17 6.06 -10.53
N VAL A 230 -23.39 6.25 -10.03
CA VAL A 230 -24.50 5.32 -10.23
C VAL A 230 -25.47 5.93 -11.24
N LYS A 231 -25.80 5.17 -12.28
CA LYS A 231 -26.80 5.60 -13.27
C LYS A 231 -28.16 5.72 -12.59
N VAL A 232 -28.93 6.72 -12.99
CA VAL A 232 -30.29 6.98 -12.45
C VAL A 232 -31.20 5.77 -12.60
N ASP A 233 -30.98 4.96 -13.64
CA ASP A 233 -31.84 3.82 -13.99
C ASP A 233 -31.25 2.47 -13.55
N ALA A 234 -30.22 2.48 -12.70
CA ALA A 234 -29.61 1.26 -12.19
C ALA A 234 -30.58 0.53 -11.25
N ALA A 235 -30.76 -0.78 -11.46
CA ALA A 235 -31.56 -1.60 -10.56
C ALA A 235 -30.99 -1.54 -9.12
N PRO A 236 -31.84 -1.60 -8.07
CA PRO A 236 -31.39 -1.78 -6.69
C PRO A 236 -30.45 -2.99 -6.54
N LEU A 237 -29.50 -2.92 -5.62
CA LEU A 237 -28.48 -3.96 -5.46
C LEU A 237 -29.12 -5.29 -5.03
N GLU A 238 -30.15 -5.23 -4.20
CA GLU A 238 -30.95 -6.36 -3.72
C GLU A 238 -31.58 -7.13 -4.88
N GLN A 239 -32.19 -6.41 -5.84
CA GLN A 239 -32.79 -7.03 -7.03
C GLN A 239 -31.74 -7.67 -7.93
N GLN A 240 -30.56 -7.05 -8.05
CA GLN A 240 -29.46 -7.63 -8.81
C GLN A 240 -28.93 -8.92 -8.12
N LEU A 241 -28.88 -8.93 -6.77
CA LEU A 241 -28.42 -10.07 -5.97
C LEU A 241 -29.36 -11.28 -6.06
N GLU A 242 -30.69 -11.06 -6.14
CA GLU A 242 -31.68 -12.13 -6.34
C GLU A 242 -31.40 -12.93 -7.63
N GLY A 243 -30.91 -12.26 -8.67
CA GLY A 243 -30.54 -12.88 -9.95
C GLY A 243 -29.22 -13.66 -9.93
N VAL A 244 -28.41 -13.59 -8.86
CA VAL A 244 -27.10 -14.23 -8.80
C VAL A 244 -27.23 -15.71 -8.41
N GLN A 245 -27.12 -16.57 -9.42
CA GLN A 245 -27.17 -18.03 -9.29
C GLN A 245 -25.82 -18.71 -9.55
N THR A 246 -24.86 -17.98 -10.11
CA THR A 246 -23.54 -18.51 -10.49
C THR A 246 -22.41 -17.59 -10.05
N ARG A 247 -21.21 -18.16 -9.93
CA ARG A 247 -19.99 -17.40 -9.62
C ARG A 247 -19.63 -16.39 -10.70
N GLU A 248 -19.94 -16.69 -11.97
CA GLU A 248 -19.67 -15.75 -13.06
C GLU A 248 -20.59 -14.53 -12.95
N GLN A 249 -21.88 -14.74 -12.64
CA GLN A 249 -22.79 -13.65 -12.33
C GLN A 249 -22.33 -12.84 -11.12
N LEU A 250 -21.83 -13.49 -10.06
CA LEU A 250 -21.27 -12.79 -8.89
C LEU A 250 -20.07 -11.91 -9.30
N ARG A 251 -19.11 -12.44 -10.08
CA ARG A 251 -17.97 -11.64 -10.56
C ARG A 251 -18.38 -10.51 -11.49
N GLN A 252 -19.45 -10.67 -12.25
CA GLN A 252 -20.00 -9.61 -13.09
C GLN A 252 -20.65 -8.53 -12.22
N LEU A 253 -21.45 -8.91 -11.24
CA LEU A 253 -22.04 -7.99 -10.26
C LEU A 253 -20.96 -7.15 -9.57
N LEU A 254 -19.95 -7.80 -8.97
CA LEU A 254 -18.86 -7.12 -8.25
C LEU A 254 -18.09 -6.13 -9.14
N ARG A 255 -18.00 -6.38 -10.45
CA ARG A 255 -17.33 -5.49 -11.42
C ARG A 255 -18.20 -4.32 -11.88
N HIS A 256 -19.50 -4.52 -12.07
CA HIS A 256 -20.38 -3.50 -12.66
C HIS A 256 -21.12 -2.66 -11.62
N ALA A 257 -21.32 -3.20 -10.42
CA ALA A 257 -21.98 -2.55 -9.31
C ALA A 257 -20.98 -2.08 -8.23
N ASP A 258 -19.69 -1.96 -8.55
CA ASP A 258 -18.61 -1.57 -7.63
C ASP A 258 -18.97 -0.31 -6.81
N ALA A 259 -19.36 0.76 -7.49
CA ALA A 259 -19.77 2.01 -6.86
C ALA A 259 -21.04 1.85 -6.01
N GLN A 260 -22.03 1.09 -6.49
CA GLN A 260 -23.28 0.86 -5.78
C GLN A 260 -23.05 0.05 -4.49
N ILE A 261 -22.13 -0.91 -4.52
CA ILE A 261 -21.70 -1.71 -3.37
C ILE A 261 -20.94 -0.82 -2.38
N MET A 262 -19.94 -0.06 -2.83
CA MET A 262 -19.17 0.83 -1.96
C MET A 262 -20.04 1.92 -1.29
N LEU A 263 -21.13 2.36 -1.93
CA LEU A 263 -22.08 3.33 -1.38
C LEU A 263 -23.04 2.77 -0.33
N GLN A 264 -23.17 1.44 -0.20
CA GLN A 264 -24.06 0.87 0.81
C GLN A 264 -23.54 1.16 2.22
N PRO A 265 -24.41 1.51 3.19
CA PRO A 265 -24.00 1.57 4.59
C PRO A 265 -23.64 0.16 5.11
N PRO A 266 -22.80 0.06 6.16
CA PRO A 266 -22.29 -1.22 6.63
C PRO A 266 -23.33 -2.17 7.21
N ASP A 267 -24.47 -1.64 7.64
CA ASP A 267 -25.66 -2.35 8.13
C ASP A 267 -26.73 -2.55 7.04
N SER A 268 -26.41 -2.28 5.77
CA SER A 268 -27.35 -2.47 4.67
C SER A 268 -27.73 -3.96 4.50
N PRO A 269 -29.02 -4.28 4.39
CA PRO A 269 -29.49 -5.63 4.06
C PRO A 269 -28.88 -6.18 2.77
N ALA A 270 -28.61 -5.30 1.79
CA ALA A 270 -27.99 -5.70 0.52
C ALA A 270 -26.56 -6.23 0.72
N ILE A 271 -25.80 -5.65 1.68
CA ILE A 271 -24.45 -6.09 2.00
C ILE A 271 -24.49 -7.42 2.75
N GLU A 272 -25.40 -7.58 3.71
CA GLU A 272 -25.60 -8.87 4.38
C GLU A 272 -25.96 -9.97 3.38
N GLN A 273 -26.91 -9.69 2.47
CA GLN A 273 -27.28 -10.62 1.40
C GLN A 273 -26.10 -10.94 0.48
N LEU A 274 -25.30 -9.94 0.09
CA LEU A 274 -24.09 -10.15 -0.73
C LEU A 274 -23.10 -11.08 -0.02
N LEU A 275 -22.86 -10.89 1.27
CA LEU A 275 -21.95 -11.75 2.05
C LEU A 275 -22.48 -13.18 2.17
N VAL A 276 -23.80 -13.36 2.34
CA VAL A 276 -24.45 -14.69 2.29
C VAL A 276 -24.29 -15.34 0.92
N VAL A 277 -24.46 -14.58 -0.18
CA VAL A 277 -24.25 -15.08 -1.54
C VAL A 277 -22.79 -15.51 -1.74
N VAL A 278 -21.82 -14.72 -1.27
CA VAL A 278 -20.38 -15.05 -1.30
C VAL A 278 -20.13 -16.36 -0.55
N GLN A 279 -20.64 -16.50 0.67
CA GLN A 279 -20.48 -17.71 1.48
C GLN A 279 -21.10 -18.94 0.81
N ARG A 280 -22.33 -18.82 0.28
CA ARG A 280 -23.02 -19.89 -0.45
C ARG A 280 -22.26 -20.33 -1.72
N MET A 281 -21.58 -19.40 -2.39
CA MET A 281 -20.85 -19.65 -3.64
C MET A 281 -19.43 -20.20 -3.43
N ALA A 282 -18.94 -20.17 -2.20
CA ALA A 282 -17.63 -20.70 -1.84
C ALA A 282 -17.64 -22.24 -1.82
N ARG A 283 -16.57 -22.84 -2.32
CA ARG A 283 -16.34 -24.31 -2.33
C ARG A 283 -15.54 -24.80 -1.13
N GLY A 284 -15.09 -23.90 -0.28
CA GLY A 284 -14.25 -24.14 0.88
C GLY A 284 -13.73 -22.84 1.47
N GLU A 285 -12.94 -22.92 2.54
CA GLU A 285 -12.47 -21.75 3.30
C GLU A 285 -11.56 -20.83 2.49
N THR A 286 -10.51 -21.35 1.84
CA THR A 286 -9.61 -20.54 0.99
C THR A 286 -10.37 -19.82 -0.13
N ASP A 287 -11.33 -20.51 -0.73
CA ASP A 287 -12.13 -19.98 -1.82
C ASP A 287 -13.15 -18.93 -1.35
N TYR A 288 -13.67 -19.06 -0.12
CA TYR A 288 -14.46 -18.03 0.53
C TYR A 288 -13.65 -16.74 0.69
N TRP A 289 -12.42 -16.82 1.21
CA TRP A 289 -11.55 -15.67 1.40
C TRP A 289 -11.23 -14.95 0.08
N ASN A 290 -10.96 -15.70 -0.99
CA ASN A 290 -10.71 -15.12 -2.32
C ASN A 290 -11.96 -14.43 -2.90
N LEU A 291 -13.15 -15.02 -2.72
CA LEU A 291 -14.40 -14.38 -3.13
C LEU A 291 -14.69 -13.12 -2.31
N LEU A 292 -14.37 -13.14 -1.02
CA LEU A 292 -14.54 -12.02 -0.10
C LEU A 292 -13.57 -10.87 -0.42
N ALA A 293 -12.32 -11.18 -0.80
CA ALA A 293 -11.33 -10.21 -1.27
C ALA A 293 -11.87 -9.34 -2.40
N ALA A 294 -12.64 -9.96 -3.31
CA ALA A 294 -13.25 -9.29 -4.46
C ALA A 294 -14.47 -8.42 -4.11
N VAL A 295 -14.92 -8.36 -2.85
CA VAL A 295 -16.05 -7.53 -2.43
C VAL A 295 -15.55 -6.11 -2.08
N PRO A 296 -15.92 -5.07 -2.85
CA PRO A 296 -15.46 -3.71 -2.61
C PRO A 296 -16.26 -3.02 -1.50
N HIS A 297 -16.13 -3.52 -0.27
CA HIS A 297 -16.91 -3.01 0.86
C HIS A 297 -16.17 -3.15 2.20
N GLU A 298 -16.37 -2.19 3.10
CA GLU A 298 -15.65 -2.13 4.38
C GLU A 298 -15.98 -3.30 5.32
N ARG A 299 -17.18 -3.87 5.19
CA ARG A 299 -17.53 -5.08 5.94
C ARG A 299 -16.70 -6.28 5.50
N ALA A 300 -16.39 -6.39 4.21
CA ALA A 300 -15.46 -7.40 3.72
C ALA A 300 -14.04 -7.09 4.22
N THR A 301 -13.61 -5.82 4.17
CA THR A 301 -12.31 -5.39 4.73
C THR A 301 -12.15 -5.80 6.19
N GLN A 302 -13.16 -5.57 7.04
CA GLN A 302 -13.15 -5.97 8.46
C GLN A 302 -12.94 -7.48 8.61
N LEU A 303 -13.73 -8.28 7.90
CA LEU A 303 -13.64 -9.74 7.94
C LEU A 303 -12.29 -10.27 7.44
N LEU A 304 -11.60 -9.53 6.56
CA LEU A 304 -10.30 -9.91 6.00
C LEU A 304 -9.12 -9.56 6.91
N ILE A 305 -9.25 -8.51 7.72
CA ILE A 305 -8.17 -8.05 8.63
C ILE A 305 -8.21 -8.78 9.98
N GLU A 306 -9.37 -9.31 10.37
CA GLU A 306 -9.53 -10.07 11.63
C GLU A 306 -8.67 -11.36 11.70
N PRO A 307 -8.49 -12.16 10.63
CA PRO A 307 -7.68 -13.38 10.66
C PRO A 307 -6.19 -13.10 10.36
N PRO A 308 -5.23 -13.59 11.17
CA PRO A 308 -3.80 -13.27 11.03
C PRO A 308 -3.04 -14.01 9.90
N VAL A 309 -3.73 -14.71 8.99
CA VAL A 309 -3.10 -15.80 8.18
C VAL A 309 -2.98 -15.49 6.67
N PHE A 310 -3.60 -14.45 6.13
CA PHE A 310 -3.77 -14.34 4.67
C PHE A 310 -3.04 -13.15 4.00
N GLN A 311 -1.76 -13.33 3.68
CA GLN A 311 -0.94 -12.31 3.01
C GLN A 311 -1.41 -11.96 1.58
N GLN A 312 -1.90 -12.92 0.81
CA GLN A 312 -2.33 -12.69 -0.58
C GLN A 312 -3.70 -12.04 -0.69
N VAL A 313 -4.58 -12.32 0.27
CA VAL A 313 -5.95 -11.81 0.29
C VAL A 313 -5.95 -10.30 0.53
N ASP A 314 -5.02 -9.79 1.34
CA ASP A 314 -4.82 -8.36 1.56
C ASP A 314 -4.50 -7.61 0.26
N LEU A 315 -3.65 -8.20 -0.59
CA LEU A 315 -3.26 -7.61 -1.87
C LEU A 315 -4.41 -7.62 -2.88
N GLU A 316 -5.11 -8.75 -3.04
CA GLU A 316 -6.27 -8.86 -3.91
C GLU A 316 -7.35 -7.85 -3.50
N HIS A 317 -7.63 -7.79 -2.19
CA HIS A 317 -8.59 -6.85 -1.65
C HIS A 317 -8.16 -5.39 -1.85
N LEU A 318 -6.89 -5.05 -1.63
CA LEU A 318 -6.38 -3.71 -1.93
C LEU A 318 -6.58 -3.36 -3.42
N ILE A 319 -6.32 -4.28 -4.35
CA ILE A 319 -6.48 -4.04 -5.79
C ILE A 319 -7.94 -3.83 -6.16
N THR A 320 -8.87 -4.61 -5.58
CA THR A 320 -10.30 -4.48 -5.87
C THR A 320 -10.93 -3.24 -5.26
N THR A 321 -10.54 -2.89 -4.03
CA THR A 321 -11.19 -1.81 -3.27
C THR A 321 -10.49 -0.47 -3.42
N LEU A 322 -9.21 -0.50 -3.83
CA LEU A 322 -8.28 0.62 -3.76
C LEU A 322 -8.26 1.27 -2.37
N ASP A 323 -8.48 0.49 -1.31
CA ASP A 323 -8.40 0.96 0.08
C ASP A 323 -6.94 1.24 0.45
N TYR A 324 -6.49 2.45 0.13
CA TYR A 324 -5.12 2.88 0.35
C TYR A 324 -4.68 2.85 1.82
N ARG A 325 -5.60 2.67 2.79
CA ARG A 325 -5.26 2.46 4.20
C ARG A 325 -4.59 1.12 4.44
N LEU A 326 -4.79 0.14 3.53
CA LEU A 326 -4.16 -1.18 3.58
C LEU A 326 -2.77 -1.20 2.95
N VAL A 327 -2.30 -0.10 2.34
CA VAL A 327 -0.97 -0.02 1.72
C VAL A 327 0.16 -0.42 2.68
N PRO A 328 0.20 0.03 3.95
CA PRO A 328 1.22 -0.44 4.90
C PRO A 328 1.18 -1.95 5.14
N LEU A 329 -0.01 -2.54 5.24
CA LEU A 329 -0.18 -3.99 5.42
C LEU A 329 0.36 -4.74 4.20
N VAL A 330 -0.05 -4.32 3.00
CA VAL A 330 0.40 -4.92 1.75
C VAL A 330 1.92 -4.77 1.56
N ILE A 331 2.52 -3.63 1.91
CA ILE A 331 3.98 -3.47 1.85
C ILE A 331 4.69 -4.38 2.87
N ALA A 332 4.14 -4.53 4.08
CA ALA A 332 4.75 -5.34 5.13
C ALA A 332 4.67 -6.85 4.85
N THR A 333 3.58 -7.31 4.22
CA THR A 333 3.35 -8.73 3.92
C THR A 333 3.85 -9.12 2.53
N ALA A 334 3.84 -8.20 1.56
CA ALA A 334 4.31 -8.41 0.20
C ALA A 334 5.56 -7.58 -0.08
N VAL A 335 6.68 -7.97 0.55
CA VAL A 335 7.99 -7.28 0.41
C VAL A 335 8.55 -7.36 -1.02
N ARG A 336 7.92 -8.15 -1.91
CA ARG A 336 8.31 -8.32 -3.32
C ARG A 336 7.05 -8.25 -4.20
N PHE A 337 6.86 -7.14 -4.90
CA PHE A 337 5.85 -7.07 -5.96
C PHE A 337 6.41 -7.61 -7.26
N TRP A 338 5.71 -8.54 -7.90
CA TRP A 338 6.02 -8.96 -9.26
C TRP A 338 5.51 -7.94 -10.28
N ASP A 339 6.06 -7.93 -11.49
CA ASP A 339 5.66 -6.98 -12.55
C ASP A 339 4.14 -6.90 -12.80
N PRO A 340 3.36 -8.01 -12.81
CA PRO A 340 1.91 -7.94 -12.98
C PRO A 340 1.20 -7.26 -11.80
N GLU A 341 1.58 -7.58 -10.57
CA GLU A 341 1.00 -7.01 -9.34
C GLU A 341 1.37 -5.53 -9.21
N LEU A 342 2.63 -5.19 -9.46
CA LEU A 342 3.10 -3.81 -9.46
C LEU A 342 2.39 -2.99 -10.54
N GLN A 343 2.10 -3.57 -11.71
CA GLN A 343 1.30 -2.91 -12.73
C GLN A 343 -0.13 -2.63 -12.24
N GLN A 344 -0.75 -3.57 -11.53
CA GLN A 344 -2.09 -3.39 -10.96
C GLN A 344 -2.07 -2.33 -9.86
N LEU A 345 -1.13 -2.39 -8.91
CA LEU A 345 -0.98 -1.43 -7.82
C LEU A 345 -0.62 -0.03 -8.29
N SER A 346 0.20 0.09 -9.35
CA SER A 346 0.55 1.39 -9.93
C SER A 346 -0.64 2.14 -10.52
N SER A 347 -1.80 1.48 -10.68
CA SER A 347 -3.04 2.15 -11.05
C SER A 347 -3.56 3.10 -9.96
N LEU A 348 -3.25 2.83 -8.68
CA LEU A 348 -3.59 3.69 -7.56
C LEU A 348 -2.86 5.04 -7.64
N GLY A 349 -1.62 5.03 -8.16
CA GLY A 349 -0.77 6.21 -8.22
C GLY A 349 -0.25 6.68 -6.86
N ASP A 350 -0.23 5.81 -5.83
CA ASP A 350 0.31 6.14 -4.51
C ASP A 350 1.83 6.12 -4.51
N ALA A 351 2.42 7.25 -4.14
CA ALA A 351 3.87 7.48 -4.17
C ALA A 351 4.65 6.54 -3.24
N ALA A 352 4.00 5.84 -2.31
CA ALA A 352 4.63 4.75 -1.56
C ALA A 352 5.18 3.67 -2.49
N PHE A 353 4.55 3.43 -3.65
CA PHE A 353 4.98 2.41 -4.60
C PHE A 353 6.10 2.85 -5.56
N LEU A 354 6.50 4.13 -5.54
CA LEU A 354 7.49 4.67 -6.48
C LEU A 354 8.86 3.99 -6.43
N PRO A 355 9.41 3.59 -5.26
CA PRO A 355 10.68 2.89 -5.22
C PRO A 355 10.68 1.63 -6.09
N TRP A 356 9.61 0.83 -6.03
CA TRP A 356 9.46 -0.38 -6.86
C TRP A 356 9.17 -0.04 -8.33
N VAL A 357 8.30 0.95 -8.61
CA VAL A 357 7.96 1.32 -10.00
C VAL A 357 9.13 1.91 -10.79
N VAL A 358 9.97 2.73 -10.15
CA VAL A 358 11.17 3.29 -10.80
C VAL A 358 12.12 2.18 -11.23
N GLN A 359 12.24 1.11 -10.44
CA GLN A 359 13.15 0.00 -10.72
C GLN A 359 12.60 -0.96 -11.78
N ALA A 360 11.29 -1.23 -11.78
CA ALA A 360 10.69 -2.26 -12.60
C ALA A 360 10.04 -1.75 -13.91
N LYS A 361 9.46 -0.53 -13.93
CA LYS A 361 8.59 -0.11 -15.04
C LYS A 361 8.43 1.40 -15.19
N HIS A 362 9.42 2.04 -15.82
CA HIS A 362 9.44 3.49 -16.08
C HIS A 362 8.16 4.04 -16.76
N ALA A 363 7.49 3.28 -17.63
CA ALA A 363 6.28 3.73 -18.33
C ALA A 363 5.08 3.99 -17.38
N SER A 364 5.04 3.34 -16.21
CA SER A 364 3.98 3.52 -15.22
C SER A 364 4.12 4.82 -14.43
N LEU A 365 5.31 5.46 -14.44
CA LEU A 365 5.56 6.72 -13.71
C LEU A 365 4.60 7.84 -14.09
N ARG A 366 4.06 7.85 -15.31
CA ARG A 366 3.07 8.86 -15.73
C ARG A 366 1.82 8.90 -14.85
N ARG A 367 1.51 7.83 -14.12
CA ARG A 367 0.33 7.72 -13.23
C ARG A 367 0.51 8.41 -11.89
N TYR A 368 1.72 8.86 -11.57
CA TYR A 368 2.06 9.40 -10.24
C TYR A 368 2.07 10.93 -10.19
N GLY A 369 1.75 11.62 -11.29
CA GLY A 369 1.62 13.08 -11.28
C GLY A 369 2.87 13.83 -10.84
N GLU A 370 2.71 14.74 -9.86
CA GLU A 370 3.76 15.59 -9.29
C GLU A 370 4.94 14.80 -8.73
N PRO A 371 4.76 13.73 -7.92
CA PRO A 371 5.85 12.83 -7.52
C PRO A 371 6.72 12.35 -8.69
N ALA A 372 6.13 11.90 -9.79
CA ALA A 372 6.91 11.45 -10.95
C ALA A 372 7.63 12.60 -11.68
N GLN A 373 7.06 13.81 -11.69
CA GLN A 373 7.74 14.99 -12.24
C GLN A 373 8.97 15.37 -11.42
N LEU A 374 8.94 15.19 -10.09
CA LEU A 374 10.13 15.40 -9.27
C LEU A 374 11.24 14.40 -9.56
N LEU A 375 10.88 13.17 -9.92
CA LEU A 375 11.84 12.11 -10.22
C LEU A 375 12.44 12.24 -11.62
N ARG A 376 11.76 12.93 -12.54
CA ARG A 376 12.30 13.34 -13.84
C ARG A 376 13.26 14.52 -13.58
N HIS A 377 14.49 14.42 -14.07
CA HIS A 377 15.47 15.49 -13.88
C HIS A 377 15.02 16.78 -14.58
N ASP A 378 15.01 17.90 -13.82
CA ASP A 378 15.32 19.21 -14.36
C ASP A 378 16.79 19.12 -14.84
N GLY A 379 17.02 19.45 -16.11
CA GLY A 379 18.29 19.24 -16.83
C GLY A 379 19.48 20.04 -16.31
#